data_AF-A0A0E0DZ61-F1
#
_entry.id   AF-A0A0E0DZ61-F1
#
_cell.length_a   1.000
_cell.length_b   1.000
_cell.length_c   1.000
_cell.angle_alpha   90.00
_cell.angle_beta   90.00
_cell.angle_gamma   90.00
#
_symmetry.space_group_name_H-M   'P 1'
#
loop_
_entity.id
_entity.type
_entity.pdbx_description
1 polymer ?
#
loop_
_entity_poly.entity_id
_entity_poly.type
_entity_poly.pdbx_seq_one_letter_code
_entity_poly.pdbx_strand_id
1 'polypeptide(L)'
;MSNIEQALDKYPRDFNRWDAYMQQLKGSCSSIGASRMKNECMSFRDSCGQGNVEGCMRSFQKVKREHAILRQKLESYFQLLRQAGPAGAATRPVM
;
A
#
# COMPACT_ATOMS: atom_id res chain seq x y z
N MET A 1 -4.58 -0.85 -7.47
CA MET A 1 -5.54 0.07 -6.82
C MET A 1 -6.82 0.28 -7.60
N SER A 2 -6.84 -0.01 -8.91
CA SER A 2 -7.99 0.18 -9.81
C SER A 2 -9.30 -0.49 -9.35
N ASN A 3 -9.24 -1.65 -8.68
CA ASN A 3 -10.43 -2.30 -8.14
C ASN A 3 -11.12 -1.48 -7.04
N ILE A 4 -10.35 -0.72 -6.27
CA ILE A 4 -10.85 0.14 -5.19
C ILE A 4 -11.44 1.42 -5.79
N GLU A 5 -10.77 2.01 -6.79
CA GLU A 5 -11.28 3.17 -7.56
C GLU A 5 -12.64 2.85 -8.18
N GLN A 6 -12.74 1.73 -8.89
CA GLN A 6 -14.01 1.30 -9.49
C GLN A 6 -15.10 1.04 -8.45
N ALA A 7 -14.75 0.62 -7.23
CA ALA A 7 -15.73 0.43 -6.17
C ALA A 7 -16.20 1.76 -5.57
N LEU A 8 -15.34 2.77 -5.53
CA LEU A 8 -15.64 4.11 -5.03
C LEU A 8 -16.58 4.90 -5.96
N ASP A 9 -16.49 4.66 -7.28
CA ASP A 9 -17.37 5.29 -8.28
C ASP A 9 -18.77 4.64 -8.40
N LYS A 10 -18.98 3.47 -7.80
CA LYS A 10 -20.27 2.74 -7.88
C LYS A 10 -21.33 3.30 -6.92
N TYR A 11 -22.57 3.32 -7.40
CA TYR A 11 -23.76 3.61 -6.61
C TYR A 11 -24.71 2.38 -6.60
N PRO A 12 -25.35 2.04 -5.46
CA PRO A 12 -25.23 2.66 -4.14
C PRO A 12 -23.84 2.47 -3.52
N ARG A 13 -23.44 3.42 -2.65
CA ARG A 13 -22.14 3.38 -1.97
C ARG A 13 -22.14 2.29 -0.91
N ASP A 14 -21.19 1.36 -1.04
CA ASP A 14 -21.04 0.22 -0.15
C ASP A 14 -19.79 0.37 0.72
N PHE A 15 -19.96 1.01 1.88
CA PHE A 15 -18.87 1.26 2.82
C PHE A 15 -18.28 -0.04 3.38
N ASN A 16 -19.08 -1.11 3.52
CA ASN A 16 -18.58 -2.40 4.00
C ASN A 16 -17.60 -3.01 3.00
N ARG A 17 -17.94 -2.92 1.70
CA ARG A 17 -17.04 -3.36 0.63
C ARG A 17 -15.78 -2.51 0.55
N TRP A 18 -15.89 -1.20 0.75
CA TRP A 18 -14.72 -0.32 0.80
C TRP A 18 -13.81 -0.63 1.99
N ASP A 19 -14.38 -0.86 3.18
CA ASP A 19 -13.65 -1.27 4.39
C ASP A 19 -12.91 -2.58 4.17
N ALA A 20 -13.57 -3.58 3.56
CA ALA A 20 -12.96 -4.87 3.26
C ALA A 20 -11.73 -4.76 2.37
N TYR A 21 -11.77 -3.93 1.32
CA TYR A 21 -10.60 -3.67 0.48
C TYR A 21 -9.46 -3.02 1.26
N MET A 22 -9.76 -2.05 2.13
CA MET A 22 -8.72 -1.42 2.95
C MET A 22 -8.18 -2.35 4.03
N GLN A 23 -8.98 -3.25 4.56
CA GLN A 23 -8.51 -4.25 5.51
C GLN A 23 -7.50 -5.21 4.86
N GLN A 24 -7.78 -5.65 3.62
CA GLN A 24 -6.84 -6.46 2.85
C GLN A 24 -5.55 -5.68 2.53
N LEU A 25 -5.69 -4.42 2.11
CA LEU A 25 -4.54 -3.57 1.80
C LEU A 25 -3.70 -3.30 3.05
N LYS A 26 -4.32 -3.00 4.20
CA LYS A 26 -3.66 -2.85 5.50
C LYS A 26 -2.84 -4.08 5.87
N GLY A 27 -3.40 -5.28 5.66
CA GLY A 27 -2.68 -6.55 5.90
C GLY A 27 -1.41 -6.64 5.05
N SER A 28 -1.54 -6.37 3.76
CA SER A 28 -0.41 -6.36 2.81
C SER A 28 0.65 -5.30 3.15
N CYS A 29 0.22 -4.11 3.59
CA CYS A 29 1.14 -3.07 4.04
C CYS A 29 1.90 -3.49 5.30
N SER A 30 1.24 -4.20 6.22
CA SER A 30 1.84 -4.62 7.48
C SER A 30 2.92 -5.68 7.25
N SER A 31 2.73 -6.60 6.30
CA SER A 31 3.68 -7.67 6.01
C SER A 31 5.02 -7.19 5.44
N ILE A 32 5.05 -6.01 4.83
CA ILE A 32 6.28 -5.42 4.24
C ILE A 32 6.78 -4.19 5.03
N GLY A 33 6.20 -3.89 6.19
CA GLY A 33 6.58 -2.72 7.00
C GLY A 33 6.20 -1.36 6.38
N ALA A 34 5.23 -1.30 5.47
CA ALA A 34 4.75 -0.07 4.85
C ALA A 34 3.85 0.75 5.81
N SER A 35 4.45 1.30 6.86
CA SER A 35 3.75 1.96 7.98
C SER A 35 2.87 3.14 7.56
N ARG A 36 3.35 3.99 6.64
CA ARG A 36 2.57 5.16 6.17
C ARG A 36 1.31 4.74 5.42
N MET A 37 1.44 3.80 4.47
CA MET A 37 0.27 3.25 3.79
C MET A 37 -0.70 2.57 4.76
N LYS A 38 -0.18 1.81 5.74
CA LYS A 38 -1.00 1.17 6.79
C LYS A 38 -1.84 2.22 7.54
N ASN A 39 -1.24 3.35 7.90
CA ASN A 39 -1.93 4.43 8.60
C ASN A 39 -3.05 5.05 7.76
N GLU A 40 -2.79 5.35 6.49
CA GLU A 40 -3.81 5.89 5.59
C GLU A 40 -4.94 4.87 5.30
N CYS A 41 -4.63 3.58 5.27
CA CYS A 41 -5.66 2.53 5.23
C CYS A 41 -6.55 2.59 6.48
N MET A 42 -5.97 2.75 7.67
CA MET A 42 -6.75 2.88 8.91
C MET A 42 -7.65 4.12 8.90
N SER A 43 -7.13 5.29 8.50
CA SER A 43 -7.94 6.52 8.40
C SER A 43 -9.09 6.40 7.40
N PHE A 44 -8.90 5.67 6.30
CA PHE A 44 -9.98 5.36 5.36
C PHE A 44 -11.05 4.48 6.02
N ARG A 45 -10.65 3.43 6.74
CA ARG A 45 -11.56 2.52 7.44
C ARG A 45 -12.38 3.26 8.50
N ASP A 46 -11.75 4.16 9.25
CA ASP A 46 -12.44 5.01 10.23
C ASP A 46 -13.52 5.87 9.55
N SER A 47 -13.21 6.42 8.37
CA SER A 47 -14.18 7.17 7.55
C SER A 47 -15.32 6.30 7.04
N CYS A 48 -15.06 5.03 6.69
CA CYS A 48 -16.09 4.07 6.31
C CYS A 48 -17.04 3.78 7.47
N GLY A 49 -16.51 3.56 8.68
CA GLY A 49 -17.31 3.34 9.88
C GLY A 49 -18.22 4.52 10.24
N GLN A 50 -17.85 5.73 9.83
CA GLN A 50 -18.65 6.95 10.00
C GLN A 50 -19.61 7.24 8.83
N GLY A 51 -19.61 6.43 7.76
CA GLY A 51 -20.35 6.73 6.54
C GLY A 51 -19.88 8.02 5.83
N ASN A 52 -18.66 8.47 6.10
CA ASN A 52 -18.13 9.73 5.62
C ASN A 52 -17.46 9.55 4.23
N VAL A 53 -18.22 9.82 3.17
CA VAL A 53 -17.75 9.69 1.78
C VAL A 53 -16.54 10.58 1.52
N GLU A 54 -16.59 11.86 1.91
CA GLU A 54 -15.49 12.79 1.67
C GLU A 54 -14.22 12.37 2.41
N GLY A 55 -14.36 11.87 3.64
CA GLY A 55 -13.29 11.30 4.44
C GLY A 55 -12.66 10.08 3.76
N CYS A 56 -13.49 9.18 3.21
CA CYS A 56 -13.03 8.03 2.44
C CYS A 56 -12.24 8.48 1.20
N MET A 57 -12.80 9.37 0.39
CA MET A 57 -12.15 9.86 -0.83
C MET A 57 -10.82 10.56 -0.52
N ARG A 58 -10.78 11.41 0.50
CA ARG A 58 -9.56 12.11 0.93
C ARG A 58 -8.49 11.15 1.40
N SER A 59 -8.85 10.18 2.24
CA SER A 59 -7.92 9.17 2.74
C SER A 59 -7.42 8.27 1.62
N PHE A 60 -8.27 7.96 0.64
CA PHE A 60 -7.88 7.15 -0.52
C PHE A 60 -6.85 7.84 -1.41
N GLN A 61 -6.98 9.16 -1.63
CA GLN A 61 -5.95 9.93 -2.33
C GLN A 61 -4.60 9.85 -1.61
N LYS A 62 -4.60 9.87 -0.28
CA LYS A 62 -3.37 9.68 0.51
C LYS A 62 -2.81 8.26 0.39
N VAL A 63 -3.65 7.23 0.41
CA VAL A 63 -3.23 5.83 0.13
C VAL A 63 -2.52 5.73 -1.23
N LYS A 64 -3.09 6.33 -2.29
CA LYS A 64 -2.47 6.35 -3.63
C LYS A 64 -1.11 7.05 -3.62
N ARG A 65 -1.01 8.19 -2.94
CA ARG A 65 0.23 8.96 -2.81
C ARG A 65 1.30 8.15 -2.09
N GLU A 66 1.01 7.59 -0.92
CA GLU A 66 1.98 6.82 -0.13
C GLU A 66 2.40 5.54 -0.85
N HIS A 67 1.49 4.90 -1.60
CA HIS A 67 1.85 3.78 -2.47
C HIS A 67 2.85 4.18 -3.57
N ALA A 68 2.61 5.31 -4.25
CA ALA A 68 3.52 5.80 -5.29
C ALA A 68 4.91 6.12 -4.71
N ILE A 69 4.96 6.80 -3.55
CA ILE A 69 6.20 7.12 -2.85
C ILE A 69 6.94 5.84 -2.44
N LEU A 70 6.24 4.88 -1.84
CA LEU A 70 6.85 3.62 -1.42
C LEU A 70 7.41 2.85 -2.62
N ARG A 71 6.62 2.74 -3.69
CA ARG A 71 7.05 2.08 -4.92
C ARG A 71 8.31 2.72 -5.50
N GLN A 72 8.33 4.04 -5.63
CA GLN A 72 9.50 4.77 -6.13
C GLN A 72 10.74 4.51 -5.26
N LYS A 73 10.60 4.55 -3.93
CA LYS A 73 11.72 4.28 -3.01
C LYS A 73 12.25 2.86 -3.15
N LEU A 74 11.37 1.87 -3.26
CA LEU A 74 11.77 0.48 -3.46
C LEU A 74 12.44 0.28 -4.82
N GLU A 75 11.92 0.90 -5.89
CA GLU A 75 12.55 0.87 -7.21
C GLU A 75 13.97 1.46 -7.17
N SER A 76 14.15 2.64 -6.56
CA SER A 76 15.49 3.23 -6.36
C SER A 76 16.40 2.34 -5.52
N TYR A 77 15.89 1.77 -4.43
CA TYR A 77 16.65 0.87 -3.56
C TYR A 77 17.15 -0.37 -4.31
N PHE A 78 16.27 -1.01 -5.10
CA PHE A 78 16.66 -2.17 -5.91
C PHE A 78 17.56 -1.82 -7.09
N GLN A 79 17.50 -0.59 -7.63
CA GLN A 79 18.47 -0.12 -8.61
C GLN A 79 19.87 0.00 -7.98
N LEU A 80 19.98 0.60 -6.80
CA LEU A 80 21.25 0.73 -6.07
C LEU A 80 21.83 -0.64 -5.68
N LEU A 81 20.99 -1.55 -5.17
CA LEU A 81 21.39 -2.93 -4.84
C LEU A 81 21.98 -3.66 -6.05
N ARG A 82 21.40 -3.49 -7.25
CA ARG A 82 21.93 -4.11 -8.47
C ARG A 82 23.27 -3.50 -8.91
N GLN A 83 23.47 -2.21 -8.69
CA GLN A 83 24.71 -1.52 -9.04
C GLN A 83 25.85 -1.83 -8.06
N ALA A 84 25.55 -2.13 -6.80
CA ALA A 84 26.56 -2.42 -5.77
C ALA A 84 27.34 -3.74 -5.98
N GLY A 85 26.92 -4.61 -6.92
CA GLY A 85 27.55 -5.92 -7.17
C GLY A 85 27.30 -6.92 -6.03
N PRO A 86 27.61 -8.22 -6.21
CA PRO A 86 27.44 -9.21 -5.15
C PRO A 86 28.38 -8.88 -3.97
N ALA A 87 27.81 -8.64 -2.79
CA ALA A 87 28.56 -8.37 -1.55
C ALA A 87 29.27 -9.61 -0.95
N GLY A 88 29.50 -10.65 -1.74
CA GLY A 88 30.24 -11.84 -1.33
C GLY A 88 30.74 -12.58 -2.56
N ALA A 89 32.07 -12.70 -2.69
CA ALA A 89 32.65 -13.71 -3.54
C ALA A 89 32.13 -15.08 -3.06
N ALA A 90 31.57 -15.87 -3.97
CA ALA A 90 31.22 -17.25 -3.68
C ALA A 90 32.50 -18.03 -3.35
N THR A 91 32.70 -18.40 -2.09
CA THR A 91 33.77 -19.32 -1.70
C THR A 91 33.42 -20.71 -2.21
N ARG A 92 34.31 -21.30 -3.02
CA ARG A 92 34.22 -22.70 -3.42
C ARG A 92 34.38 -23.58 -2.17
N PRO A 93 33.59 -24.66 -2.01
CA PRO A 93 33.81 -25.61 -0.94
C PRO A 93 35.18 -26.28 -1.14
N VAL A 94 35.95 -26.39 -0.07
CA VAL A 94 37.18 -27.20 -0.02
C VAL A 94 36.75 -28.66 -0.01
N MET A 95 37.32 -29.46 -0.94
CA MET A 95 37.12 -30.91 -1.00
C MET A 95 37.74 -31.61 0.21
#